data_AF-A0A0Q7U1T4-F1
#
_entry.id   AF-A0A0Q7U1T4-F1
#
_cell.length_a   1.000
_cell.length_b   1.000
_cell.length_c   1.000
_cell.angle_alpha   90.00
_cell.angle_beta   90.00
_cell.angle_gamma   90.00
#
_symmetry.space_group_name_H-M   'P 1'
#
loop_
_entity.id
_entity.type
_entity.pdbx_description
1 polymer ?
#
loop_
_entity_poly.entity_id
_entity_poly.type
_entity_poly.pdbx_seq_one_letter_code
_entity_poly.pdbx_strand_id
1 'polypeptide(L)' 'MTVPIDRTPRIGKAARNEARKAIATTANALSITLLVTLWLQPMLSGRAAGFAGPGALAGFIALQALAHYVLNRVED' A
#
# COMPACT_ATOMS: atom_id res chain seq x y z
N MET A 1 30.21 -34.67 -14.97
CA MET A 1 29.97 -33.25 -15.30
C MET A 1 29.12 -32.67 -14.18
N THR A 2 29.73 -32.00 -13.21
CA THR A 2 29.01 -31.41 -12.06
C THR A 2 28.56 -30.01 -12.43
N VAL A 3 27.24 -29.78 -12.46
CA VAL A 3 26.65 -28.45 -12.67
C VAL A 3 27.04 -27.57 -11.48
N PRO A 4 27.66 -26.40 -11.69
CA PRO A 4 27.89 -25.46 -10.59
C PRO A 4 26.55 -24.89 -10.14
N ILE A 5 26.17 -25.16 -8.89
CA ILE A 5 25.05 -24.48 -8.23
C ILE A 5 25.54 -23.06 -7.94
N ASP A 6 25.11 -22.11 -8.77
CA ASP A 6 25.33 -20.69 -8.54
C ASP A 6 24.68 -20.28 -7.21
N ARG A 7 25.53 -20.02 -6.21
CA ARG A 7 25.14 -19.57 -4.85
C ARG A 7 25.30 -18.06 -4.71
N THR A 8 25.17 -17.28 -5.78
CA THR A 8 25.09 -15.82 -5.62
C THR A 8 23.82 -15.46 -4.85
N PRO A 9 23.94 -14.74 -3.73
CA PRO A 9 22.87 -14.69 -2.75
C PRO A 9 21.72 -13.81 -3.25
N ARG A 10 20.50 -14.31 -3.05
CA ARG A 10 19.19 -13.66 -3.19
C ARG A 10 19.04 -12.29 -2.47
N ILE A 11 20.11 -11.69 -1.93
CA ILE A 11 20.11 -10.44 -1.15
C ILE A 11 19.40 -9.31 -1.91
N GLY A 12 19.62 -9.17 -3.22
CA GLY A 12 18.94 -8.16 -4.03
C GLY A 12 17.44 -8.41 -4.18
N LYS A 13 16.97 -9.67 -4.17
CA LYS A 13 15.54 -10.00 -4.21
C LYS A 13 14.88 -9.81 -2.84
N ALA A 14 15.54 -10.23 -1.76
CA ALA A 14 15.06 -10.06 -0.40
C ALA A 14 14.88 -8.57 -0.04
N ALA A 15 15.89 -7.74 -0.30
CA ALA A 15 15.82 -6.29 -0.06
C ALA A 15 14.73 -5.60 -0.90
N ARG A 16 14.53 -6.02 -2.15
CA ARG A 16 13.44 -5.51 -3.01
C ARG A 16 12.07 -5.91 -2.47
N ASN A 17 11.91 -7.13 -1.95
CA ASN A 17 10.66 -7.59 -1.35
C ASN A 17 10.36 -6.87 -0.04
N GLU A 18 11.36 -6.60 0.80
CA GLU A 18 11.20 -5.77 2.00
C GLU A 18 10.78 -4.34 1.66
N ALA A 19 11.41 -3.71 0.66
CA ALA A 19 11.03 -2.38 0.19
C ALA A 19 9.58 -2.34 -0.32
N ARG A 20 9.15 -3.36 -1.09
CA ARG A 20 7.76 -3.49 -1.56
C ARG A 20 6.77 -3.64 -0.41
N LYS A 21 7.09 -4.44 0.61
CA LYS A 21 6.26 -4.58 1.82
C LYS A 21 6.15 -3.25 2.58
N ALA A 22 7.25 -2.51 2.70
CA ALA A 22 7.25 -1.19 3.33
C ALA A 22 6.37 -0.20 2.56
N ILE A 23 6.44 -0.21 1.22
CA ILE A 23 5.58 0.62 0.35
C ILE A 23 4.11 0.25 0.54
N ALA A 24 3.76 -1.04 0.50
CA ALA A 24 2.37 -1.48 0.69
C ALA A 24 1.83 -1.11 2.08
N THR A 25 2.66 -1.25 3.12
CA THR A 25 2.31 -0.86 4.49
C THR A 25 2.07 0.65 4.59
N THR A 26 2.95 1.45 3.98
CA THR A 26 2.83 2.91 3.96
C THR A 26 1.58 3.36 3.20
N ALA A 27 1.31 2.76 2.03
CA ALA A 27 0.13 3.05 1.23
C ALA A 27 -1.16 2.74 2.00
N ASN A 28 -1.20 1.62 2.74
CA ASN A 28 -2.33 1.25 3.58
C ASN A 28 -2.49 2.20 4.80
N ALA A 29 -1.40 2.62 5.44
CA ALA A 29 -1.48 3.58 6.54
C ALA A 29 -1.99 4.95 6.07
N LEU A 30 -1.52 5.41 4.91
CA LEU A 30 -1.98 6.66 4.29
C LEU A 30 -3.45 6.58 3.87
N SER A 31 -3.88 5.46 3.29
CA SER A 31 -5.26 5.28 2.85
C SER A 31 -6.22 5.40 4.04
N ILE A 32 -5.93 4.71 5.16
CA ILE A 32 -6.72 4.78 6.39
C ILE A 32 -6.71 6.20 6.96
N THR A 33 -5.55 6.84 7.02
CA THR A 33 -5.42 8.21 7.56
C THR A 33 -6.29 9.19 6.76
N LEU A 34 -6.24 9.14 5.42
CA LEU A 34 -7.06 10.00 4.56
C LEU A 34 -8.56 9.71 4.73
N LEU A 35 -8.96 8.44 4.77
CA LEU A 35 -10.35 8.05 4.96
C LEU A 35 -10.89 8.55 6.31
N VAL A 36 -10.12 8.36 7.39
CA VAL A 36 -10.54 8.79 8.72
C VAL A 36 -10.65 10.31 8.81
N THR A 37 -9.65 11.02 8.29
CA THR A 37 -9.55 12.48 8.46
C THR A 37 -10.51 13.27 7.56
N LEU A 38 -10.67 12.84 6.31
CA LEU A 38 -11.45 13.58 5.32
C LEU A 38 -12.91 13.14 5.24
N TRP A 39 -13.24 11.96 5.75
CA TRP A 39 -14.60 11.42 5.70
C TRP A 39 -15.16 11.11 7.08
N LEU A 40 -14.53 10.22 7.83
CA LEU A 40 -15.09 9.72 9.09
C LEU A 40 -15.19 10.81 10.17
N GLN A 41 -14.13 11.60 10.37
CA GLN A 41 -14.11 12.67 11.38
C GLN A 41 -15.18 13.74 11.10
N PRO A 42 -15.33 14.29 9.87
CA PRO A 42 -16.42 15.21 9.54
C PRO A 42 -17.80 14.61 9.80
N MET A 43 -18.05 13.35 9.37
CA MET A 43 -19.33 12.68 9.57
C MET A 43 -19.68 12.55 11.06
N LEU A 44 -18.74 12.08 11.88
CA LEU A 44 -18.94 11.92 13.33
C LEU A 44 -19.11 13.27 14.04
N SER A 45 -18.55 14.35 13.48
CA SER A 45 -18.66 15.71 14.03
C SER A 45 -19.91 16.46 13.54
N GLY A 46 -20.79 15.80 12.76
CA GLY A 46 -21.97 16.44 12.16
C GLY A 46 -21.66 17.48 11.09
N ARG A 47 -20.42 17.52 10.57
CA ARG A 47 -20.01 18.42 9.48
C ARG A 47 -20.20 17.73 8.14
N ALA A 48 -20.72 18.46 7.16
CA ALA A 48 -20.76 17.98 5.79
C ALA A 48 -19.33 17.79 5.26
N ALA A 49 -19.00 16.57 4.83
CA ALA A 49 -17.68 16.24 4.27
C ALA A 49 -17.43 16.85 2.87
N GLY A 50 -18.43 17.48 2.25
CA GLY A 50 -18.33 18.13 0.94
C GLY A 50 -17.73 17.22 -0.14
N PHE A 51 -17.06 17.81 -1.13
CA PHE A 51 -16.33 17.07 -2.17
C PHE A 51 -15.12 16.29 -1.66
N ALA A 52 -14.63 16.59 -0.45
CA ALA A 52 -13.51 15.88 0.16
C ALA A 52 -13.86 14.42 0.48
N GLY A 53 -15.14 14.12 0.70
CA GLY A 53 -15.61 12.77 0.98
C GLY A 53 -15.47 11.77 -0.17
N PRO A 54 -16.14 12.02 -1.32
CA PRO A 54 -15.95 11.20 -2.51
C PRO A 54 -14.48 11.13 -2.96
N GLY A 55 -13.74 12.24 -2.83
CA GLY A 55 -12.30 12.29 -3.12
C GLY A 55 -11.47 11.39 -2.20
N ALA A 56 -11.75 11.39 -0.89
CA ALA A 56 -11.08 10.54 0.09
C ALA A 56 -11.37 9.05 -0.16
N LEU A 57 -12.62 8.72 -0.54
CA LEU A 57 -12.98 7.35 -0.90
C LEU A 57 -12.25 6.89 -2.17
N ALA A 58 -12.19 7.72 -3.21
CA ALA A 58 -11.45 7.43 -4.43
C ALA A 58 -9.94 7.27 -4.16
N GLY A 59 -9.35 8.16 -3.35
CA GLY A 59 -7.95 8.07 -2.93
C GLY A 59 -7.66 6.82 -2.10
N PHE A 60 -8.57 6.45 -1.19
CA PHE A 60 -8.49 5.20 -0.44
C PHE A 60 -8.44 4.00 -1.37
N ILE A 61 -9.38 3.88 -2.31
CA ILE A 61 -9.44 2.77 -3.27
C ILE A 61 -8.16 2.70 -4.11
N ALA A 62 -7.67 3.83 -4.62
CA ALA A 62 -6.44 3.88 -5.41
C ALA A 62 -5.21 3.42 -4.61
N LEU A 63 -5.08 3.83 -3.36
CA LEU A 63 -3.98 3.42 -2.48
C LEU A 63 -4.08 1.94 -2.09
N GLN A 64 -5.29 1.41 -1.85
CA GLN A 64 -5.48 -0.03 -1.60
C GLN A 64 -5.14 -0.86 -2.84
N ALA A 65 -5.55 -0.42 -4.03
CA ALA A 65 -5.20 -1.07 -5.29
C ALA A 65 -3.68 -1.08 -5.50
N LEU A 66 -3.00 0.03 -5.22
CA LEU A 66 -1.54 0.11 -5.27
C LEU A 66 -0.89 -0.85 -4.26
N ALA A 67 -1.37 -0.89 -3.01
CA ALA A 67 -0.84 -1.78 -1.99
C ALA A 67 -0.97 -3.26 -2.41
N HIS A 68 -2.13 -3.66 -2.92
CA HIS A 68 -2.36 -5.01 -3.43
C HIS A 68 -1.52 -5.33 -4.67
N TYR A 69 -1.38 -4.39 -5.60
CA TYR A 69 -0.51 -4.57 -6.75
C TYR A 69 0.94 -4.81 -6.32
N VAL A 70 1.44 -4.02 -5.37
CA VAL A 70 2.81 -4.14 -4.85
C VAL A 70 3.00 -5.46 -4.10
N LEU A 71 2.01 -5.91 -3.32
CA LEU A 71 2.03 -7.19 -2.60
C LEU A 71 2.01 -8.38 -3.55
N ASN A 72 1.16 -8.40 -4.57
CA ASN A 72 1.13 -9.49 -5.56
C ASN A 72 2.49 -9.65 -6.26
N ARG A 73 3.17 -8.53 -6.54
CA ARG A 73 4.52 -8.55 -7.11
C ARG A 73 5.61 -9.05 -6.16
N VAL A 74 5.34 -9.21 -4.86
CA VAL A 74 6.27 -9.84 -3.90
C VAL A 74 6.13 -11.36 -3.89
N GLU A 75 4.92 -11.85 -4.19
CA GLU A 75 4.61 -13.28 -4.24
C GLU A 75 5.04 -13.93 -5.56
N ASP A 76 5.01 -13.18 -6.67
CA ASP A 76 5.61 -13.53 -7.98
C ASP A 76 7.16 -13.45 -7.98
#